data_AF-A0A7S3XZQ2-F1
#
_entry.id   AF-A0A7S3XZQ2-F1
#
_cell.length_a   1.000
_cell.length_b   1.000
_cell.length_c   1.000
_cell.angle_alpha   90.00
_cell.angle_beta   90.00
_cell.angle_gamma   90.00
#
_symmetry.space_group_name_H-M   'P 1'
#
loop_
_entity.id
_entity.type
_entity.pdbx_description
1 polymer ?
#
loop_
_entity_poly.entity_id
_entity_poly.type
_entity_poly.pdbx_seq_one_letter_code
_entity_poly.pdbx_strand_id
1 'polypeptide(L)'
;MAKFTKNVAFTYRPFMALLGTGLVTSEGRLWRRQRALVSSAFRIEILREIPQLAKEAADRLGERLDRAAREGTPVEMAEEFRRLTLQVICEAILSLPPAEADATFATMYMPIVEEANKRVWYPHREWVPGPAWRAHRRHARRLNAYVADLVERRWALRRQEAAAGAGPGAT
;
A
#
# COMPACT_ATOMS: atom_id res chain seq x y z
N MET A 1 3.65 -30.98 -16.15
CA MET A 1 2.90 -29.83 -15.58
C MET A 1 3.55 -28.54 -16.03
N ALA A 2 2.84 -27.68 -16.76
CA ALA A 2 3.35 -26.38 -17.19
C ALA A 2 3.55 -25.46 -15.97
N LYS A 3 4.74 -24.89 -15.81
CA LYS A 3 5.00 -23.86 -14.78
C LYS A 3 4.32 -22.57 -15.24
N PHE A 4 3.28 -22.13 -14.54
CA PHE A 4 2.69 -20.82 -14.74
C PHE A 4 3.79 -19.76 -14.57
N THR A 5 4.09 -19.04 -15.64
CA THR A 5 5.11 -17.97 -15.65
C THR A 5 4.35 -16.66 -15.76
N LYS A 6 4.49 -15.78 -14.77
CA LYS A 6 3.87 -14.46 -14.81
C LYS A 6 4.46 -13.68 -15.97
N ASN A 7 3.59 -13.13 -16.80
CA ASN A 7 4.00 -12.33 -17.93
C ASN A 7 4.37 -10.91 -17.47
N VAL A 8 5.53 -10.79 -16.81
CA VAL A 8 6.05 -9.50 -16.32
C VAL A 8 6.36 -8.55 -17.47
N ALA A 9 6.81 -9.10 -18.61
CA ALA A 9 7.21 -8.33 -19.78
C ALA A 9 6.05 -7.57 -20.45
N PHE A 10 4.82 -8.09 -20.35
CA PHE A 10 3.65 -7.51 -20.99
C PHE A 10 2.59 -7.03 -19.98
N THR A 11 2.04 -7.94 -19.17
CA THR A 11 0.87 -7.64 -18.32
C THR A 11 1.21 -6.69 -17.17
N TYR A 12 2.37 -6.87 -16.54
CA TYR A 12 2.75 -6.07 -15.37
C TYR A 12 3.59 -4.83 -15.71
N ARG A 13 4.03 -4.70 -16.98
CA ARG A 13 4.94 -3.64 -17.43
C ARG A 13 4.47 -2.23 -17.03
N PRO A 14 3.19 -1.84 -17.21
CA PRO A 14 2.72 -0.51 -16.84
C PRO A 14 2.83 -0.22 -15.33
N PHE A 15 2.79 -1.27 -14.50
CA PHE A 15 2.79 -1.21 -13.05
C PHE A 15 4.16 -1.48 -12.42
N MET A 16 5.20 -1.73 -13.22
CA MET A 16 6.54 -2.07 -12.70
C MET A 16 7.15 -0.97 -11.83
N ALA A 17 6.77 0.28 -12.03
CA ALA A 17 7.19 1.40 -11.17
C ALA A 17 6.70 1.25 -9.72
N LEU A 18 5.61 0.50 -9.49
CA LEU A 18 5.07 0.18 -8.17
C LEU A 18 5.51 -1.21 -7.70
N LEU A 19 5.40 -2.21 -8.57
CA LEU A 19 5.54 -3.62 -8.18
C LEU A 19 6.99 -4.08 -8.06
N GLY A 20 7.92 -3.45 -8.80
CA GLY A 20 9.34 -3.79 -8.79
C GLY A 20 9.59 -5.29 -8.92
N THR A 21 10.49 -5.81 -8.08
CA THR A 21 10.73 -7.26 -7.91
C THR A 21 10.04 -7.79 -6.64
N GLY A 22 8.80 -7.36 -6.42
CA GLY A 22 7.98 -7.79 -5.28
C GLY A 22 7.31 -9.15 -5.49
N LEU A 23 6.48 -9.56 -4.53
CA LEU A 23 5.82 -10.87 -4.54
C LEU A 23 4.94 -11.09 -5.78
N VAL A 24 4.31 -10.02 -6.27
CA VAL A 24 3.42 -10.06 -7.45
C VAL A 24 4.21 -10.36 -8.72
N THR A 25 5.42 -9.84 -8.89
CA THR A 25 6.21 -9.98 -10.13
C THR A 25 7.32 -11.03 -10.05
N SER A 26 7.70 -11.46 -8.84
CA SER A 26 8.76 -12.45 -8.64
C SER A 26 8.32 -13.88 -8.97
N GLU A 27 9.30 -14.71 -9.33
CA GLU A 27 9.13 -16.11 -9.72
C GLU A 27 10.09 -17.08 -9.00
N GLY A 28 9.79 -18.37 -9.07
CA GLY A 28 10.71 -19.45 -8.69
C GLY A 28 11.17 -19.42 -7.23
N ARG A 29 12.49 -19.45 -6.99
CA ARG A 29 13.08 -19.45 -5.65
C ARG A 29 12.83 -18.12 -4.91
N LEU A 30 12.92 -16.99 -5.62
CA LEU A 30 12.70 -15.67 -5.03
C LEU A 30 11.26 -15.51 -4.54
N TRP A 31 10.29 -15.89 -5.38
CA TRP A 31 8.88 -15.88 -5.00
C TRP A 31 8.59 -16.74 -3.77
N ARG A 32 9.11 -17.98 -3.73
CA ARG A 32 8.91 -18.88 -2.58
C ARG A 32 9.45 -18.27 -1.29
N ARG A 33 10.64 -17.66 -1.33
CA ARG A 33 11.24 -16.98 -0.16
C ARG A 33 10.40 -15.79 0.29
N GLN A 34 10.02 -14.90 -0.63
CA GLN A 34 9.18 -13.74 -0.32
C GLN A 34 7.81 -14.16 0.22
N ARG A 35 7.16 -15.15 -0.40
CA ARG A 35 5.86 -15.69 0.03
C ARG A 35 5.95 -16.25 1.43
N ALA A 36 6.99 -17.02 1.76
CA ALA A 36 7.17 -17.58 3.10
C ALA A 36 7.28 -16.49 4.18
N LEU A 37 8.11 -15.46 3.94
CA LEU A 37 8.29 -14.33 4.86
C LEU A 37 6.99 -13.55 5.10
N VAL A 38 6.24 -13.29 4.02
CA VAL A 38 4.99 -12.55 4.08
C VAL A 38 3.88 -13.39 4.74
N SER A 39 3.75 -14.66 4.37
CA SER A 39 2.74 -15.57 4.95
C SER A 39 2.86 -15.70 6.48
N SER A 40 4.08 -15.70 7.03
CA SER A 40 4.26 -15.75 8.48
C SER A 40 3.77 -14.49 9.19
N ALA A 41 3.87 -13.32 8.54
CA ALA A 41 3.37 -12.06 9.08
C ALA A 41 1.84 -11.95 9.04
N PHE A 42 1.18 -12.67 8.12
CA PHE A 42 -0.28 -12.75 8.02
C PHE A 42 -0.89 -13.93 8.81
N ARG A 43 -0.19 -14.46 9.81
CA ARG A 43 -0.75 -15.49 10.71
C ARG A 43 -1.83 -14.90 11.63
N ILE A 44 -2.53 -15.80 12.32
CA ILE A 44 -3.81 -15.60 13.01
C ILE A 44 -3.91 -14.33 13.87
N GLU A 45 -2.79 -13.81 14.34
CA GLU A 45 -2.71 -12.60 15.15
C GLU A 45 -3.28 -11.38 14.42
N ILE A 46 -2.89 -11.14 13.16
CA ILE A 46 -3.44 -10.01 12.39
C ILE A 46 -4.93 -10.21 12.09
N LEU A 47 -5.38 -11.46 11.92
CA LEU A 47 -6.79 -11.78 11.66
C LEU A 47 -7.69 -11.48 12.87
N ARG A 48 -7.12 -11.33 14.08
CA ARG A 48 -7.87 -10.88 15.26
C ARG A 48 -8.06 -9.36 15.28
N GLU A 49 -7.12 -8.62 14.71
CA GLU A 49 -7.13 -7.14 14.70
C GLU A 49 -7.96 -6.57 13.54
N ILE A 50 -7.90 -7.21 12.36
CA ILE A 50 -8.58 -6.73 11.15
C ILE A 50 -10.09 -6.48 11.33
N PRO A 51 -10.88 -7.35 12.00
CA PRO A 51 -12.31 -7.09 12.21
C PRO A 51 -12.59 -5.79 12.95
N GLN A 52 -11.77 -5.48 13.96
CA GLN A 52 -11.91 -4.26 14.74
C GLN A 52 -11.55 -3.03 13.90
N LEU A 53 -10.43 -3.08 13.17
CA LEU A 53 -10.02 -2.00 12.24
C LEU A 53 -11.08 -1.76 11.15
N ALA A 54 -11.65 -2.84 10.60
CA ALA A 54 -12.70 -2.76 9.59
C ALA A 54 -13.99 -2.15 10.15
N LYS A 55 -14.36 -2.50 11.39
CA LYS A 55 -15.49 -1.88 12.10
C LYS A 55 -15.26 -0.38 12.27
N GLU A 56 -14.10 0.03 12.79
CA GLU A 56 -13.78 1.44 13.01
C GLU A 56 -13.75 2.24 11.69
N ALA A 57 -13.26 1.65 10.60
CA ALA A 57 -13.31 2.27 9.27
C ALA A 57 -14.74 2.38 8.75
N ALA A 58 -15.60 1.40 9.02
CA ALA A 58 -17.02 1.44 8.66
C ALA A 58 -17.79 2.48 9.50
N ASP A 59 -17.48 2.62 10.78
CA ASP A 59 -18.06 3.64 11.66
C ASP A 59 -17.75 5.06 11.11
N ARG A 60 -16.49 5.31 10.72
CA ARG A 60 -16.07 6.57 10.08
C ARG A 60 -16.78 6.82 8.74
N LEU A 61 -17.01 5.77 7.94
CA LEU A 61 -17.79 5.87 6.71
C LEU A 61 -19.24 6.27 7.03
N GLY A 62 -19.85 5.62 8.03
CA GLY A 62 -21.20 5.95 8.50
C GLY A 62 -21.35 7.43 8.86
N GLU A 63 -20.42 7.97 9.66
CA GLU A 63 -20.43 9.39 10.03
C GLU A 63 -20.38 10.34 8.82
N ARG A 64 -19.65 9.97 7.77
CA ARG A 64 -19.55 10.75 6.52
C ARG A 64 -20.84 10.67 5.70
N LEU A 65 -21.44 9.48 5.61
CA LEU A 65 -22.71 9.28 4.92
C LEU A 65 -23.85 10.02 5.64
N ASP A 66 -23.90 9.97 6.97
CA ASP A 66 -24.88 10.71 7.76
C ASP A 66 -24.75 12.23 7.58
N ARG A 67 -23.52 12.73 7.42
CA ARG A 67 -23.29 14.14 7.11
C ARG A 67 -23.78 14.49 5.71
N ALA A 68 -23.40 13.71 4.70
CA ALA A 68 -23.82 13.93 3.32
C ALA A 68 -25.35 13.86 3.17
N ALA A 69 -26.00 12.93 3.87
CA ALA A 69 -27.46 12.81 3.92
C ALA A 69 -28.12 14.05 4.52
N ARG A 70 -27.60 14.58 5.63
CA ARG A 70 -28.08 15.83 6.24
C ARG A 70 -27.91 17.04 5.32
N GLU A 71 -26.84 17.07 4.54
CA GLU A 71 -26.53 18.13 3.58
C GLU A 71 -27.22 17.93 2.23
N GLY A 72 -27.92 16.81 2.00
CA GLY A 72 -28.54 16.46 0.73
C GLY A 72 -27.53 16.29 -0.41
N THR A 73 -26.27 15.97 -0.10
CA THR A 73 -25.17 15.92 -1.07
C THR A 73 -24.99 14.50 -1.62
N PRO A 74 -24.91 14.32 -2.96
CA PRO A 74 -24.59 13.03 -3.56
C PRO A 74 -23.22 12.51 -3.12
N VAL A 75 -23.11 11.19 -2.92
CA VAL A 75 -21.87 10.52 -2.53
C VAL A 75 -21.44 9.54 -3.60
N GLU A 76 -20.16 9.58 -3.99
CA GLU A 76 -19.55 8.60 -4.89
C GLU A 76 -19.08 7.40 -4.06
N MET A 77 -19.86 6.31 -4.06
CA MET A 77 -19.62 5.17 -3.17
C MET A 77 -18.35 4.38 -3.49
N ALA A 78 -17.87 4.39 -4.74
CA ALA A 78 -16.65 3.68 -5.08
C ALA A 78 -15.42 4.31 -4.40
N GLU A 79 -15.38 5.64 -4.33
CA GLU A 79 -14.36 6.42 -3.63
C GLU A 79 -14.43 6.19 -2.11
N GLU A 80 -15.63 6.11 -1.55
CA GLU A 80 -15.85 5.80 -0.14
C GLU A 80 -15.32 4.41 0.23
N PHE A 81 -15.66 3.38 -0.56
CA PHE A 81 -15.16 2.03 -0.33
C PHE A 81 -13.66 1.91 -0.57
N ARG A 82 -13.12 2.63 -1.57
CA ARG A 82 -11.67 2.71 -1.80
C ARG A 82 -10.97 3.32 -0.59
N ARG A 83 -11.52 4.38 0.00
CA ARG A 83 -10.97 5.02 1.19
C ARG A 83 -11.03 4.10 2.41
N LEU A 84 -12.17 3.47 2.66
CA LEU A 84 -12.35 2.51 3.74
C LEU A 84 -11.33 1.38 3.66
N THR A 85 -11.22 0.72 2.49
CA THR A 85 -10.30 -0.40 2.32
C THR A 85 -8.84 0.01 2.43
N LEU A 86 -8.48 1.23 1.99
CA LEU A 86 -7.14 1.78 2.14
C LEU A 86 -6.80 2.08 3.61
N GLN A 87 -7.74 2.61 4.39
CA GLN A 87 -7.53 2.82 5.83
C GLN A 87 -7.25 1.50 6.54
N VAL A 88 -8.09 0.49 6.34
CA VAL A 88 -7.94 -0.83 6.96
C VAL A 88 -6.57 -1.45 6.65
N ILE A 89 -6.14 -1.44 5.38
CA ILE A 89 -4.86 -2.06 5.00
C ILE A 89 -3.65 -1.26 5.51
N CYS A 90 -3.73 0.08 5.54
CA CYS A 90 -2.68 0.93 6.08
C CYS A 90 -2.55 0.81 7.60
N GLU A 91 -3.67 0.71 8.32
CA GLU A 91 -3.69 0.48 9.76
C GLU A 91 -3.13 -0.91 10.08
N ALA A 92 -3.63 -1.96 9.41
CA ALA A 92 -3.25 -3.34 9.71
C ALA A 92 -1.78 -3.65 9.37
N ILE A 93 -1.28 -3.20 8.22
CA ILE A 93 0.07 -3.58 7.73
C ILE A 93 1.12 -2.53 8.07
N LEU A 94 0.76 -1.26 7.93
CA LEU A 94 1.71 -0.16 8.05
C LEU A 94 1.62 0.52 9.42
N SER A 95 0.64 0.16 10.27
CA SER A 95 0.36 0.81 11.55
C SER A 95 0.27 2.33 11.41
N LEU A 96 -0.31 2.77 10.28
CA LEU A 96 -0.52 4.19 9.99
C LEU A 96 -1.94 4.59 10.42
N PRO A 97 -2.11 5.76 11.05
CA PRO A 97 -3.44 6.22 11.43
C PRO A 97 -4.29 6.52 10.18
N PRO A 98 -5.64 6.40 10.27
CA PRO A 98 -6.54 6.58 9.13
C PRO A 98 -6.37 7.93 8.41
N ALA A 99 -6.18 9.00 9.18
CA ALA A 99 -6.01 10.35 8.64
C ALA A 99 -4.74 10.48 7.78
N GLU A 100 -3.66 9.79 8.16
CA GLU A 100 -2.42 9.78 7.38
C GLU A 100 -2.55 8.90 6.14
N ALA A 101 -3.27 7.77 6.24
CA ALA A 101 -3.59 6.93 5.08
C ALA A 101 -4.38 7.72 4.01
N ASP A 102 -5.36 8.50 4.44
CA ASP A 102 -6.18 9.35 3.58
C ASP A 102 -5.38 10.46 2.90
N ALA A 103 -4.60 11.21 3.68
CA ALA A 103 -3.88 12.39 3.19
C ALA A 103 -2.68 12.02 2.31
N THR A 104 -1.99 10.94 2.65
CA THR A 104 -0.65 10.65 2.14
C THR A 104 -0.67 9.50 1.14
N PHE A 105 -1.27 8.38 1.49
CA PHE A 105 -1.19 7.16 0.67
C PHE A 105 -2.04 7.27 -0.59
N ALA A 106 -3.29 7.74 -0.46
CA ALA A 106 -4.18 7.91 -1.62
C ALA A 106 -3.60 8.90 -2.64
N THR A 107 -3.08 10.04 -2.17
CA THR A 107 -2.54 11.11 -3.04
C THR A 107 -1.24 10.71 -3.74
N MET A 108 -0.43 9.83 -3.13
CA MET A 108 0.78 9.32 -3.75
C MET A 108 0.51 8.13 -4.69
N TYR A 109 -0.44 7.27 -4.33
CA TYR A 109 -0.75 6.03 -5.05
C TYR A 109 -1.61 6.26 -6.31
N MET A 110 -2.69 7.04 -6.21
CA MET A 110 -3.67 7.18 -7.30
C MET A 110 -3.06 7.71 -8.62
N PRO A 111 -2.21 8.76 -8.61
CA PRO A 111 -1.60 9.23 -9.86
C PRO A 111 -0.69 8.20 -10.54
N ILE A 112 -0.11 7.27 -9.76
CA ILE A 112 0.72 6.19 -10.29
C ILE A 112 -0.16 5.19 -11.04
N VAL A 113 -1.25 4.74 -10.40
CA VAL A 113 -2.19 3.76 -10.97
C VAL A 113 -2.95 4.31 -12.16
N GLU A 114 -3.40 5.56 -12.10
CA GLU A 114 -4.08 6.19 -13.23
C GLU A 114 -3.19 6.28 -14.47
N GLU A 115 -1.92 6.68 -14.30
CA GLU A 115 -0.99 6.71 -15.43
C GLU A 115 -0.62 5.30 -15.90
N ALA A 116 -0.51 4.32 -14.99
CA ALA A 116 -0.30 2.92 -15.36
C ALA A 116 -1.48 2.37 -16.18
N ASN A 117 -2.73 2.66 -15.78
CA ASN A 117 -3.94 2.29 -16.53
C ASN A 117 -3.95 2.96 -17.92
N LYS A 118 -3.56 4.23 -18.03
CA LYS A 118 -3.45 4.92 -19.33
C LYS A 118 -2.39 4.25 -20.22
N ARG A 119 -1.28 3.76 -19.66
CA ARG A 119 -0.22 3.08 -20.43
C ARG A 119 -0.65 1.71 -20.95
N VAL A 120 -1.64 1.06 -20.35
CA VAL A 120 -2.25 -0.16 -20.90
C VAL A 120 -2.86 0.13 -22.28
N TRP A 121 -3.65 1.21 -22.36
CA TRP A 121 -4.32 1.62 -23.61
C TRP A 121 -3.42 2.40 -24.56
N TYR A 122 -2.43 3.13 -24.01
CA TYR A 122 -1.55 4.02 -24.75
C TYR A 122 -0.06 3.74 -24.41
N PRO A 123 0.53 2.64 -24.91
CA PRO A 123 1.88 2.22 -24.52
C PRO A 123 2.99 3.24 -24.82
N HIS A 124 2.82 4.05 -25.86
CA HIS A 124 3.77 5.11 -26.23
C HIS A 124 4.05 6.10 -25.08
N ARG A 125 3.12 6.28 -24.13
CA ARG A 125 3.28 7.14 -22.94
C ARG A 125 4.42 6.70 -22.01
N GLU A 126 4.87 5.45 -22.13
CA GLU A 126 6.04 4.95 -21.39
C GLU A 126 7.35 5.52 -21.96
N TRP A 127 7.41 5.73 -23.27
CA TRP A 127 8.64 6.10 -23.99
C TRP A 127 8.72 7.57 -24.34
N VAL A 128 7.60 8.28 -24.45
CA VAL A 128 7.55 9.71 -24.77
C VAL A 128 7.93 10.55 -23.54
N PRO A 129 9.08 11.25 -23.53
CA PRO A 129 9.48 12.08 -22.40
C PRO A 129 8.60 13.33 -22.36
N GLY A 130 7.75 13.45 -21.33
CA GLY A 130 6.83 14.58 -21.18
C GLY A 130 6.46 14.87 -19.73
N PRO A 131 5.58 15.85 -19.48
CA PRO A 131 5.14 16.20 -18.13
C PRO A 131 4.54 15.01 -17.37
N ALA A 132 3.67 14.22 -18.02
CA ALA A 132 3.06 13.03 -17.43
C ALA A 132 4.10 11.97 -17.04
N TRP A 133 5.09 11.72 -17.91
CA TRP A 133 6.19 10.81 -17.63
C TRP A 133 7.04 11.26 -16.43
N ARG A 134 7.39 12.54 -16.35
CA ARG A 134 8.12 13.11 -15.22
C ARG A 134 7.31 13.05 -13.94
N ALA A 135 6.03 13.42 -14.00
CA ALA A 135 5.12 13.36 -12.87
C ALA A 135 5.01 11.93 -12.33
N HIS A 136 4.77 10.94 -13.19
CA HIS A 136 4.68 9.53 -12.78
C HIS A 136 5.94 9.04 -12.06
N ARG A 137 7.14 9.35 -12.60
CA ARG A 137 8.41 9.02 -11.93
C ARG A 137 8.56 9.73 -10.58
N ARG A 138 8.11 10.98 -10.47
CA ARG A 138 8.12 11.73 -9.21
C ARG A 138 7.18 11.10 -8.18
N HIS A 139 5.96 10.74 -8.56
CA HIS A 139 4.99 10.10 -7.67
C HIS A 139 5.51 8.74 -7.18
N ALA A 140 6.05 7.90 -8.08
CA ALA A 140 6.66 6.62 -7.71
C ALA A 140 7.84 6.80 -6.74
N ARG A 141 8.75 7.75 -7.00
CA ARG A 141 9.86 8.05 -6.08
C ARG A 141 9.38 8.55 -4.73
N ARG A 142 8.36 9.42 -4.70
CA ARG A 142 7.80 9.96 -3.46
C ARG A 142 7.17 8.86 -2.60
N LEU A 143 6.38 7.97 -3.21
CA LEU A 143 5.80 6.81 -2.53
C LEU A 143 6.89 5.88 -1.99
N ASN A 144 7.91 5.58 -2.82
CA ASN A 144 9.02 4.72 -2.39
C ASN A 144 9.82 5.33 -1.23
N ALA A 145 10.13 6.62 -1.29
CA ALA A 145 10.81 7.32 -0.21
C ALA A 145 10.00 7.32 1.08
N TYR A 146 8.69 7.53 1.00
CA TYR A 146 7.79 7.49 2.15
C TYR A 146 7.74 6.10 2.82
N VAL A 147 7.61 5.04 2.02
CA VAL A 147 7.60 3.67 2.56
C VAL A 147 8.96 3.29 3.13
N ALA A 148 10.06 3.66 2.47
CA ALA A 148 11.42 3.42 2.97
C ALA A 148 11.64 4.10 4.33
N ASP A 149 11.26 5.38 4.44
CA ASP A 149 11.36 6.14 5.68
C ASP A 149 10.51 5.53 6.81
N LEU A 150 9.29 5.06 6.51
CA LEU A 150 8.46 4.34 7.49
C LEU A 150 9.16 3.07 8.03
N VAL A 151 9.78 2.29 7.13
CA VAL A 151 10.53 1.08 7.49
C VAL A 151 11.76 1.42 8.32
N GLU A 152 12.51 2.45 7.93
CA GLU A 152 13.70 2.92 8.64
C GLU A 152 13.36 3.40 10.05
N ARG A 153 12.31 4.21 10.21
CA ARG A 153 11.78 4.65 11.51
C ARG A 153 11.43 3.46 12.41
N ARG A 154 10.77 2.44 11.84
CA ARG A 154 10.40 1.22 12.58
C ARG A 154 11.61 0.39 13.00
N TRP A 155 12.62 0.28 12.15
CA TRP A 155 13.86 -0.41 12.52
C TRP A 155 14.66 0.36 13.59
N ALA A 156 14.67 1.69 13.54
CA ALA A 156 15.31 2.52 14.55
C ALA A 156 14.64 2.33 15.93
N LEU A 157 13.31 2.37 15.97
CA LEU A 157 12.54 2.15 17.21
C LEU A 157 12.85 0.78 17.84
N ARG A 158 12.81 -0.30 17.05
CA ARG A 158 13.12 -1.66 17.54
C ARG A 158 14.55 -1.79 18.08
N ARG A 159 15.51 -1.09 17.48
CA ARG A 159 16.89 -1.05 18.00
C ARG A 159 16.99 -0.31 19.33
N GLN A 160 16.25 0.79 19.49
CA GLN A 160 16.19 1.53 20.74
C GLN A 160 15.54 0.71 21.87
N GLU A 161 14.43 0.04 21.60
CA GLU A 161 13.75 -0.86 22.54
C GLU A 161 14.66 -2.01 22.99
N ALA A 162 15.39 -2.63 22.04
CA ALA A 162 16.36 -3.68 22.35
C ALA A 162 17.53 -3.18 23.21
N ALA A 163 18.00 -1.94 22.98
CA ALA A 163 19.05 -1.33 23.78
C ALA A 163 18.57 -0.93 25.18
N ALA A 164 17.33 -0.44 25.32
CA ALA A 164 16.72 -0.08 26.60
C ALA A 164 16.38 -1.31 27.46
N GLY A 165 15.95 -2.41 26.83
CA GLY A 165 15.68 -3.68 27.50
C GLY A 165 16.93 -4.46 27.93
N ALA A 166 18.13 -4.01 27.53
CA ALA A 166 19.42 -4.62 27.89
C ALA A 166 20.18 -3.90 29.02
N GLY A 167 19.56 -2.92 29.71
CA GLY A 167 20.11 -2.24 30.90
C GLY A 167 19.92 -3.02 32.21
N PRO A 168 20.76 -2.79 33.26
CA PRO A 168 21.13 -3.79 34.26
C PRO A 168 20.02 -4.03 35.30
N GLY A 169 19.33 -5.16 35.19
CA GLY A 169 18.30 -5.57 36.15
C GLY A 169 18.08 -7.09 36.20
N ALA A 170 19.10 -7.88 35.87
CA ALA A 170 19.09 -9.33 36.00
C ALA A 170 20.43 -9.81 36.57
N THR A 171 20.55 -9.67 37.89
CA THR A 171 21.45 -10.47 38.75
C THR A 171 20.68 -10.83 40.00
#